data_AF-A0A2T3ZT45-F1
#
_entry.id   AF-A0A2T3ZT45-F1
#
_cell.length_a   1.000
_cell.length_b   1.000
_cell.length_c   1.000
_cell.angle_alpha   90.00
_cell.angle_beta   90.00
_cell.angle_gamma   90.00
#
_symmetry.space_group_name_H-M   'P 1'
#
loop_
_entity.id
_entity.type
_entity.pdbx_description
1 polymer ?
#
loop_
_entity_poly.entity_id
_entity_poly.type
_entity_poly.pdbx_seq_one_letter_code
_entity_poly.pdbx_strand_id
1 'polypeptide(L)'
;MSNPSQLFLLADHIKLSLLEWQRAQSLNPDDTSLSGDISRSFDQLRNGIASLDQESARLQQAGDEAAAQTITDSLPALHKQFDELISQYQSLSNPSSNPPSDQDASEEADPANRSNRKSKTVRFSEAPPSPNQQLYGRYTDDPNASSESTGYSDHANGLSNQQIHEYHHQILQEQDDHLDRLGASIGRQRELSMQIGDELESHMELLDEVDHATGRHQSRLDRAKRALGKVARSASDNKQMAIIFILIVILVLLIAILK
;
A
#
# COMPACT_ATOMS: atom_id res chain seq x y z
N MET A 1 17.05 -13.37 -11.57
CA MET A 1 15.91 -14.19 -11.10
C MET A 1 15.44 -13.58 -9.80
N SER A 2 14.45 -12.71 -9.89
CA SER A 2 13.84 -12.03 -8.74
C SER A 2 12.97 -13.07 -8.02
N ASN A 3 13.31 -13.45 -6.79
CA ASN A 3 12.49 -14.43 -6.07
C ASN A 3 11.24 -13.74 -5.50
N PRO A 4 10.07 -14.40 -5.50
CA PRO A 4 8.84 -13.81 -4.96
C PRO A 4 9.00 -13.40 -3.50
N SER A 5 9.69 -14.19 -2.69
CA SER A 5 9.99 -13.86 -1.29
C SER A 5 10.84 -12.59 -1.12
N GLN A 6 11.75 -12.31 -2.05
CA GLN A 6 12.56 -11.09 -2.01
C GLN A 6 11.71 -9.85 -2.29
N LEU A 7 10.71 -9.96 -3.16
CA LEU A 7 9.80 -8.86 -3.44
C LEU A 7 8.83 -8.60 -2.28
N PHE A 8 8.40 -9.63 -1.57
CA PHE A 8 7.64 -9.43 -0.32
C PHE A 8 8.47 -8.71 0.74
N LEU A 9 9.76 -9.04 0.89
CA LEU A 9 10.65 -8.32 1.79
C LEU A 9 10.87 -6.87 1.35
N LEU A 10 10.97 -6.63 0.04
CA LEU A 10 11.04 -5.28 -0.51
C LEU A 10 9.75 -4.49 -0.23
N ALA A 11 8.58 -5.12 -0.39
CA ALA A 11 7.29 -4.51 -0.07
C ALA A 11 7.18 -4.15 1.43
N ASP A 12 7.67 -5.00 2.32
CA ASP A 12 7.72 -4.70 3.75
C ASP A 12 8.70 -3.56 4.07
N HIS A 13 9.84 -3.50 3.38
CA HIS A 13 10.76 -2.37 3.49
C HIS A 13 10.08 -1.05 3.05
N ILE A 14 9.38 -1.06 1.91
CA ILE A 14 8.63 0.11 1.42
C ILE A 14 7.61 0.55 2.46
N LYS A 15 6.89 -0.40 3.06
CA LYS A 15 5.96 -0.13 4.16
C LYS A 15 6.63 0.54 5.36
N LEU A 16 7.77 0.04 5.81
CA LEU A 16 8.52 0.66 6.90
C LEU A 16 8.96 2.08 6.53
N SER A 17 9.48 2.27 5.31
CA SER A 17 9.93 3.59 4.84
C SER A 17 8.77 4.59 4.71
N LEU A 18 7.56 4.12 4.37
CA LEU A 18 6.35 4.95 4.38
C LEU A 18 5.95 5.39 5.79
N LEU A 19 6.01 4.48 6.76
CA LEU A 19 5.72 4.81 8.17
C LEU A 19 6.78 5.77 8.75
N GLU A 20 8.04 5.58 8.37
CA GLU A 20 9.12 6.49 8.73
C GLU A 20 8.91 7.85 8.08
N TRP A 21 8.56 7.91 6.80
CA TRP A 21 8.24 9.15 6.11
C TRP A 21 7.03 9.85 6.73
N GLN A 22 5.97 9.11 7.10
CA GLN A 22 4.82 9.66 7.82
C GLN A 22 5.23 10.30 9.15
N ARG A 23 6.12 9.63 9.90
CA ARG A 23 6.68 10.16 11.15
C ARG A 23 7.58 11.37 10.88
N ALA A 24 8.46 11.28 9.90
CA ALA A 24 9.38 12.36 9.53
C ALA A 24 8.60 13.60 9.09
N GLN A 25 7.56 13.45 8.28
CA GLN A 25 6.70 14.55 7.86
C GLN A 25 5.96 15.22 9.02
N SER A 26 5.63 14.47 10.07
CA SER A 26 5.06 15.05 11.29
C SER A 26 6.06 15.86 12.13
N LEU A 27 7.36 15.60 11.98
CA LEU A 27 8.44 16.32 12.68
C LEU A 27 9.03 17.45 11.82
N ASN A 28 9.22 17.23 10.52
CA ASN A 28 9.82 18.17 9.58
C ASN A 28 9.16 18.03 8.20
N PRO A 29 8.23 18.92 7.82
CA PRO A 29 7.50 18.82 6.57
C PRO A 29 8.37 19.02 5.30
N ASP A 30 9.60 19.52 5.45
CA ASP A 30 10.51 19.84 4.34
C ASP A 30 11.49 18.71 3.97
N ASP A 31 11.51 17.60 4.73
CA ASP A 31 12.42 16.47 4.47
C ASP A 31 11.89 15.57 3.33
N THR A 32 12.34 15.87 2.12
CA THR A 32 11.98 15.15 0.89
C THR A 32 12.98 14.04 0.52
N SER A 33 14.02 13.82 1.34
CA SER A 33 15.07 12.85 1.04
C SER A 33 14.53 11.42 0.91
N LEU A 34 13.62 11.03 1.80
CA LEU A 34 12.99 9.72 1.80
C LEU A 34 12.05 9.49 0.60
N SER A 35 11.46 10.56 0.01
CA SER A 35 10.53 10.42 -1.13
C SER A 35 11.22 9.87 -2.38
N GLY A 36 12.48 10.25 -2.61
CA GLY A 36 13.28 9.75 -3.73
C GLY A 36 13.61 8.26 -3.60
N ASP A 37 13.93 7.81 -2.38
CA ASP A 37 14.24 6.41 -2.10
C ASP A 37 12.99 5.53 -2.12
N ILE A 38 11.86 6.05 -1.64
CA ILE A 38 10.54 5.41 -1.76
C ILE A 38 10.17 5.23 -3.24
N SER A 39 10.34 6.26 -4.08
CA SER A 39 10.03 6.17 -5.51
C SER A 39 10.89 5.11 -6.22
N ARG A 40 12.20 5.09 -5.95
CA ARG A 40 13.11 4.08 -6.52
C ARG A 40 12.79 2.66 -6.07
N SER A 41 12.38 2.49 -4.82
CA SER A 41 12.00 1.17 -4.30
C SER A 41 10.66 0.69 -4.87
N PHE A 42 9.70 1.59 -5.12
CA PHE A 42 8.50 1.27 -5.90
C PHE A 42 8.82 0.84 -7.34
N ASP A 43 9.73 1.55 -8.03
CA ASP A 43 10.19 1.16 -9.36
C ASP A 43 10.87 -0.21 -9.34
N GLN A 44 11.68 -0.48 -8.32
CA GLN A 44 12.34 -1.76 -8.13
C GLN A 44 11.32 -2.90 -7.87
N LEU A 45 10.26 -2.63 -7.10
CA LEU A 45 9.17 -3.58 -6.86
C LEU A 45 8.39 -3.85 -8.15
N ARG A 46 8.02 -2.79 -8.89
CA ARG A 46 7.32 -2.89 -10.18
C ARG A 46 8.11 -3.71 -11.21
N ASN A 47 9.39 -3.38 -11.38
CA ASN A 47 10.28 -4.11 -12.29
C ASN A 47 10.47 -5.57 -11.86
N GLY A 48 10.52 -5.81 -10.54
CA GLY A 48 10.56 -7.16 -9.97
C GLY A 48 9.32 -7.98 -10.29
N ILE A 49 8.13 -7.39 -10.12
CA ILE A 49 6.84 -7.99 -10.43
C ILE A 49 6.75 -8.34 -11.94
N ALA A 50 7.06 -7.39 -12.81
CA ALA A 50 7.07 -7.61 -14.26
C ALA A 50 8.03 -8.73 -14.68
N SER A 51 9.19 -8.81 -14.03
CA SER A 51 10.15 -9.89 -14.28
C SER A 51 9.64 -11.28 -13.85
N LEU A 52 8.84 -11.34 -12.77
CA LEU A 52 8.21 -12.60 -12.31
C LEU A 52 7.09 -13.03 -13.24
N ASP A 53 6.31 -12.09 -13.75
CA ASP A 53 5.25 -12.37 -14.71
C ASP A 53 5.83 -12.98 -16.00
N GLN A 54 6.90 -12.37 -16.52
CA GLN A 54 7.63 -12.89 -17.68
C GLN A 54 8.26 -14.28 -17.41
N GLU A 55 8.82 -14.49 -16.21
CA GLU A 55 9.40 -15.79 -15.85
C GLU A 55 8.32 -16.87 -15.67
N SER A 56 7.13 -16.51 -15.16
CA SER A 56 5.99 -17.43 -15.06
C SER A 56 5.53 -17.90 -16.45
N ALA A 57 5.43 -16.98 -17.41
CA ALA A 57 5.06 -17.29 -18.80
C ALA A 57 6.12 -18.17 -19.48
N ARG A 58 7.40 -17.92 -19.19
CA ARG A 58 8.52 -18.74 -19.69
C ARG A 58 8.49 -20.15 -19.11
N LEU A 59 8.25 -20.30 -17.80
CA LEU A 59 8.20 -21.61 -17.13
C LEU A 59 6.99 -22.45 -17.58
N GLN A 60 5.85 -21.81 -17.84
CA GLN A 60 4.70 -22.48 -18.45
C GLN A 60 5.02 -23.04 -19.85
N GLN A 61 5.75 -22.28 -20.68
CA GLN A 61 6.19 -22.76 -21.99
C GLN A 61 7.25 -23.86 -21.91
N ALA A 62 8.11 -23.82 -20.90
CA ALA A 62 9.11 -24.84 -20.62
C ALA A 62 8.53 -26.14 -20.03
N GLY A 63 7.24 -26.15 -19.66
CA GLY A 63 6.55 -27.33 -19.11
C GLY A 63 6.83 -27.59 -17.62
N ASP A 64 7.46 -26.65 -16.91
CA ASP A 64 7.69 -26.73 -15.48
C ASP A 64 6.52 -26.10 -14.71
N GLU A 65 5.38 -26.80 -14.76
CA GLU A 65 4.11 -26.30 -14.23
C GLU A 65 4.15 -26.06 -12.71
N ALA A 66 4.95 -26.82 -11.96
CA ALA A 66 5.01 -26.68 -10.50
C ALA A 66 5.67 -25.36 -10.08
N ALA A 67 6.80 -25.00 -10.69
CA ALA A 67 7.46 -23.72 -10.42
C ALA A 67 6.60 -22.55 -10.91
N ALA A 68 5.99 -22.67 -12.09
CA ALA A 68 5.09 -21.65 -12.62
C ALA A 68 3.85 -21.40 -11.73
N GLN A 69 3.25 -22.47 -11.16
CA GLN A 69 2.11 -22.36 -10.25
C GLN A 69 2.47 -21.58 -8.99
N THR A 70 3.61 -21.87 -8.36
CA THR A 70 4.02 -21.14 -7.14
C THR A 70 4.21 -19.64 -7.37
N ILE A 71 4.75 -19.25 -8.52
CA ILE A 71 4.89 -17.85 -8.90
C ILE A 71 3.51 -17.24 -9.15
N THR A 72 2.68 -17.91 -9.97
CA THR A 72 1.32 -17.48 -10.32
C THR A 72 0.43 -17.30 -9.07
N ASP A 73 0.54 -18.19 -8.07
CA ASP A 73 -0.22 -18.11 -6.83
C ASP A 73 0.21 -16.92 -5.96
N SER A 74 1.49 -16.53 -6.01
CA SER A 74 2.05 -15.43 -5.22
C SER A 74 1.87 -14.04 -5.86
N LEU A 75 1.75 -13.99 -7.18
CA LEU A 75 1.64 -12.78 -8.00
C LEU A 75 0.42 -11.89 -7.65
N PRO A 76 -0.81 -12.41 -7.50
CA PRO A 76 -1.97 -11.58 -7.14
C PRO A 76 -1.85 -10.99 -5.74
N ALA A 77 -1.24 -11.71 -4.78
CA ALA A 77 -0.99 -11.17 -3.45
C ALA A 77 0.04 -10.03 -3.49
N LEU A 78 1.06 -10.15 -4.35
CA LEU A 78 2.09 -9.13 -4.53
C LEU A 78 1.55 -7.87 -5.20
N HIS A 79 0.70 -8.02 -6.22
CA HIS A 79 -0.04 -6.90 -6.85
C HIS A 79 -0.91 -6.17 -5.84
N LYS A 80 -1.72 -6.91 -5.07
CA LYS A 80 -2.59 -6.31 -4.05
C LYS A 80 -1.81 -5.50 -3.00
N GLN A 81 -0.65 -6.00 -2.56
CA GLN A 81 0.21 -5.26 -1.62
C GLN A 81 0.82 -4.01 -2.25
N PHE A 82 1.24 -4.08 -3.51
CA PHE A 82 1.74 -2.94 -4.26
C PHE A 82 0.67 -1.84 -4.38
N ASP A 83 -0.56 -2.21 -4.74
CA ASP A 83 -1.68 -1.28 -4.85
C ASP A 83 -2.03 -0.62 -3.50
N GLU A 84 -2.02 -1.41 -2.41
CA GLU A 84 -2.26 -0.90 -1.06
C GLU A 84 -1.17 0.11 -0.65
N LEU A 85 0.11 -0.19 -0.93
CA LEU A 85 1.24 0.70 -0.63
C LEU A 85 1.16 2.01 -1.45
N ILE A 86 0.75 1.93 -2.72
CA ILE A 86 0.52 3.11 -3.56
C ILE A 86 -0.60 3.97 -2.98
N SER A 87 -1.73 3.36 -2.60
CA SER A 87 -2.86 4.11 -2.04
C SER A 87 -2.48 4.85 -0.76
N GLN A 88 -1.67 4.21 0.10
CA GLN A 88 -1.15 4.83 1.32
C GLN A 88 -0.22 5.99 0.97
N TYR A 89 0.72 5.81 0.03
CA TYR A 89 1.59 6.89 -0.43
C TYR A 89 0.81 8.08 -1.01
N GLN A 90 -0.24 7.83 -1.80
CA GLN A 90 -1.10 8.87 -2.37
C GLN A 90 -1.87 9.64 -1.29
N SER A 91 -2.47 8.93 -0.33
CA SER A 91 -3.18 9.55 0.80
C SER A 91 -2.26 10.44 1.64
N LEU A 92 -1.00 10.05 1.75
CA LEU A 92 0.00 10.74 2.56
C LEU A 92 0.61 11.94 1.83
N SER A 93 0.75 11.84 0.52
CA SER A 93 1.30 12.90 -0.32
C SER A 93 0.28 14.00 -0.68
N ASN A 94 -1.03 13.71 -0.64
CA ASN A 94 -2.11 14.67 -0.89
C ASN A 94 -3.13 14.74 0.28
N PRO A 95 -2.91 15.58 1.29
CA PRO A 95 -3.89 15.81 2.36
C PRO A 95 -5.12 16.67 1.95
N SER A 96 -5.23 17.12 0.68
CA SER A 96 -6.22 18.15 0.28
C SER A 96 -7.44 17.66 -0.50
N SER A 97 -7.71 16.36 -0.61
CA SER A 97 -9.03 15.92 -1.09
C SER A 97 -10.01 15.95 0.08
N ASN A 98 -10.70 17.10 0.20
CA ASN A 98 -11.90 17.22 1.02
C ASN A 98 -12.79 15.98 0.81
N PRO A 99 -13.31 15.35 1.88
CA PRO A 99 -14.38 14.37 1.72
C PRO A 99 -15.59 15.09 1.07
N PRO A 100 -16.43 14.38 0.30
CA PRO A 100 -17.66 14.97 -0.21
C PRO A 100 -18.43 15.50 0.98
N SER A 101 -18.81 16.79 0.95
CA SER A 101 -19.83 17.29 1.85
C SER A 101 -21.06 16.41 1.66
N ASP A 102 -21.37 15.62 2.69
CA ASP A 102 -22.70 15.10 2.92
C ASP A 102 -23.65 16.29 3.03
N GLN A 103 -24.14 16.75 1.88
CA GLN A 103 -25.38 17.50 1.79
C GLN A 103 -26.49 16.47 1.96
N ASP A 104 -26.78 16.12 3.21
CA ASP A 104 -28.07 15.55 3.51
C ASP A 104 -28.68 16.16 4.77
N ALA A 105 -29.97 16.45 4.61
CA ALA A 105 -30.90 17.16 5.45
C ALA A 105 -30.65 17.15 6.97
N SER A 106 -30.75 18.32 7.60
CA SER A 106 -31.47 18.42 8.88
C SER A 106 -32.21 19.74 9.00
N GLU A 107 -33.48 19.59 9.38
CA GLU A 107 -34.54 20.56 9.43
C GLU A 107 -34.33 21.71 10.43
N GLU A 108 -35.04 22.80 10.15
CA GLU A 108 -35.36 23.88 11.08
C GLU A 108 -35.85 23.36 12.44
N ALA A 109 -35.24 23.85 13.53
CA ALA A 109 -35.95 24.07 14.80
C ALA A 109 -35.18 25.03 15.73
N ASP A 110 -35.74 26.23 15.87
CA ASP A 110 -35.76 27.19 16.99
C ASP A 110 -34.52 27.49 17.88
N PRO A 111 -34.13 28.78 18.04
CA PRO A 111 -33.09 29.22 18.95
C PRO A 111 -33.67 29.75 20.28
N ALA A 112 -33.87 28.88 21.25
CA ALA A 112 -33.97 29.31 22.65
C ALA A 112 -33.69 28.15 23.60
N ASN A 113 -32.63 28.28 24.41
CA ASN A 113 -32.69 28.17 25.88
C ASN A 113 -31.38 27.60 26.48
N ARG A 114 -30.78 28.45 27.33
CA ARG A 114 -30.03 28.14 28.56
C ARG A 114 -28.62 27.55 28.47
N SER A 115 -27.66 28.47 28.57
CA SER A 115 -26.95 28.77 29.83
C SER A 115 -27.05 27.68 30.90
N ASN A 116 -26.05 26.79 30.96
CA ASN A 116 -25.42 26.35 32.21
C ASN A 116 -24.20 25.49 31.90
N ARG A 117 -22.99 25.96 32.18
CA ARG A 117 -21.97 25.19 32.91
C ARG A 117 -20.77 26.07 33.26
N LYS A 118 -20.51 26.07 34.57
CA LYS A 118 -19.63 26.94 35.34
C LYS A 118 -18.15 26.68 35.03
N SER A 119 -17.38 27.76 35.04
CA SER A 119 -15.93 27.77 35.20
C SER A 119 -15.52 27.08 36.50
N LYS A 120 -14.70 26.03 36.43
CA LYS A 120 -13.90 25.54 37.55
C LYS A 120 -12.50 25.16 37.06
N THR A 121 -11.56 26.04 37.35
CA THR A 121 -10.15 25.72 37.53
C THR A 121 -9.99 24.70 38.66
N VAL A 122 -9.39 23.54 38.37
CA VAL A 122 -8.59 22.76 39.33
C VAL A 122 -7.50 22.06 38.53
N ARG A 123 -6.25 22.47 38.76
CA ARG A 123 -5.04 21.74 38.35
C ARG A 123 -4.84 20.58 39.32
N PHE A 124 -4.73 19.36 38.80
CA PHE A 124 -3.92 18.31 39.40
C PHE A 124 -2.81 17.98 38.41
N SER A 125 -1.58 18.25 38.83
CA SER A 125 -0.35 17.87 38.17
C SER A 125 -0.08 16.39 38.46
N GLU A 126 -0.33 15.51 37.49
CA GLU A 126 0.46 14.27 37.30
C GLU A 126 0.14 13.65 35.93
N ALA A 127 0.74 14.21 34.88
CA ALA A 127 0.85 13.55 33.58
C ALA A 127 2.24 13.90 33.03
N PRO A 128 2.98 12.95 32.42
CA PRO A 128 4.30 13.23 31.87
C PRO A 128 4.18 14.37 30.83
N PRO A 129 5.11 15.32 30.80
CA PRO A 129 5.00 16.49 29.95
C PRO A 129 4.92 16.07 28.48
N SER A 130 3.89 16.55 27.79
CA SER A 130 3.83 16.48 26.32
C SER A 130 5.00 17.28 25.71
N PRO A 131 5.67 16.78 24.66
CA PRO A 131 6.84 17.41 24.04
C PRO A 131 6.59 18.85 23.54
N ASN A 132 5.33 19.18 23.24
CA ASN A 132 4.95 20.45 22.63
C ASN A 132 4.90 21.64 23.60
N GLN A 133 5.05 21.44 24.92
CA GLN A 133 5.12 22.56 25.88
C GLN A 133 6.53 23.16 26.03
N GLN A 134 7.55 22.56 25.44
CA GLN A 134 8.93 23.08 25.47
C GLN A 134 9.22 24.06 24.33
N LEU A 135 8.38 24.08 23.28
CA LEU A 135 8.59 24.98 22.13
C LEU A 135 8.20 26.44 22.40
N TYR A 136 7.33 26.67 23.39
CA TYR A 136 6.96 28.00 23.83
C TYR A 136 7.31 28.14 25.31
N GLY A 137 8.54 28.61 25.56
CA GLY A 137 9.00 28.92 26.90
C GLY A 137 8.03 29.84 27.62
N ARG A 138 7.74 29.53 28.89
CA ARG A 138 6.98 30.42 29.78
C ARG A 138 7.75 31.73 29.88
N TYR A 139 7.12 32.85 29.53
CA TYR A 139 7.75 34.17 29.64
C TYR A 139 8.21 34.39 31.09
N THR A 140 9.52 34.51 31.28
CA THR A 140 10.18 34.82 32.55
C THR A 140 10.95 36.11 32.36
N ASP A 141 10.74 37.09 33.24
CA ASP A 141 11.45 38.39 33.26
C ASP A 141 12.93 38.25 33.73
N ASP A 142 13.56 37.11 33.49
CA ASP A 142 14.98 36.91 33.78
C ASP A 142 15.78 37.13 32.49
N PRO A 143 16.56 38.23 32.37
CA PRO A 143 17.30 38.57 31.16
C PRO A 143 18.41 37.57 30.82
N ASN A 144 18.67 36.58 31.67
CA ASN A 144 19.71 35.57 31.46
C ASN A 144 19.15 34.15 31.18
N ALA A 145 17.82 33.99 31.10
CA ALA A 145 17.17 32.68 30.90
C ALA A 145 16.88 32.35 29.41
N SER A 146 17.14 33.27 28.49
CA SER A 146 16.85 33.13 27.05
C SER A 146 18.00 32.53 26.22
N SER A 147 19.12 32.14 26.85
CA SER A 147 20.33 31.71 26.14
C SER A 147 20.24 30.35 25.45
N GLU A 148 19.15 29.59 25.61
CA GLU A 148 19.10 28.18 25.17
C GLU A 148 17.98 27.85 24.20
N SER A 149 17.28 28.85 23.65
CA SER A 149 16.26 28.62 22.62
C SER A 149 16.46 29.55 21.43
N THR A 150 16.65 28.93 20.26
CA THR A 150 16.58 29.47 18.90
C THR A 150 17.94 29.74 18.25
N GLY A 151 18.38 28.82 17.38
CA GLY A 151 19.59 28.97 16.54
C GLY A 151 19.56 30.13 15.54
N TYR A 152 18.42 30.82 15.37
CA TYR A 152 18.30 32.02 14.54
C TYR A 152 18.67 33.32 15.27
N SER A 153 18.42 33.42 16.58
CA SER A 153 18.72 34.64 17.34
C SER A 153 20.21 34.83 17.60
N ASP A 154 20.98 33.73 17.60
CA ASP A 154 22.41 33.78 17.92
C ASP A 154 23.25 34.45 16.82
N HIS A 155 22.84 34.32 15.55
CA HIS A 155 23.50 34.99 14.42
C HIS A 155 23.17 36.49 14.29
N ALA A 156 22.07 36.94 14.90
CA ALA A 156 21.63 38.33 14.85
C ALA A 156 22.16 39.18 16.02
N ASN A 157 22.70 38.54 17.06
CA ASN A 157 23.27 39.21 18.23
C ASN A 157 24.61 39.89 17.85
N GLY A 158 24.58 41.21 17.66
CA GLY A 158 25.76 42.04 17.43
C GLY A 158 25.88 42.67 16.04
N LEU A 159 24.91 42.44 15.16
CA LEU A 159 24.84 43.07 13.84
C LEU A 159 24.14 44.44 13.91
N SER A 160 24.62 45.41 13.12
CA SER A 160 23.92 46.70 12.97
C SER A 160 22.60 46.53 12.21
N ASN A 161 21.63 47.43 12.41
CA ASN A 161 20.34 47.39 11.71
C ASN A 161 20.46 47.29 10.17
N GLN A 162 21.51 47.87 9.58
CA GLN A 162 21.76 47.75 8.13
C GLN A 162 22.23 46.34 7.75
N GLN A 163 23.11 45.73 8.54
CA GLN A 163 23.56 44.35 8.31
C GLN A 163 22.45 43.32 8.54
N ILE A 164 21.58 43.56 9.52
CA ILE A 164 20.36 42.75 9.73
C ILE A 164 19.46 42.85 8.50
N HIS A 165 19.26 44.05 7.94
CA HIS A 165 18.44 44.23 6.75
C HIS A 165 19.02 43.51 5.52
N GLU A 166 20.33 43.60 5.28
CA GLU A 166 21.00 42.87 4.18
C GLU A 166 20.91 41.35 4.38
N TYR A 167 21.12 40.87 5.61
CA TYR A 167 20.99 39.45 5.96
C TYR A 167 19.57 38.93 5.73
N HIS A 168 18.55 39.67 6.15
CA HIS A 168 17.15 39.31 5.91
C HIS A 168 16.80 39.31 4.41
N HIS A 169 17.35 40.22 3.61
CA HIS A 169 17.13 40.23 2.17
C HIS A 169 17.74 39.00 1.50
N GLN A 170 18.93 38.58 1.93
CA GLN A 170 19.58 37.38 1.43
C GLN A 170 18.78 36.11 1.79
N ILE A 171 18.28 36.04 3.03
CA ILE A 171 17.40 34.95 3.49
C ILE A 171 16.08 34.91 2.71
N LEU A 172 15.50 36.07 2.38
CA LEU A 172 14.26 36.13 1.60
C LEU A 172 14.48 35.66 0.16
N GLN A 173 15.60 36.02 -0.47
CA GLN A 173 15.96 35.51 -1.79
C GLN A 173 16.20 34.00 -1.78
N GLU A 174 16.89 33.49 -0.76
CA GLU A 174 17.14 32.06 -0.62
C GLU A 174 15.83 31.27 -0.41
N GLN A 175 14.87 31.84 0.32
CA GLN A 175 13.52 31.29 0.47
C GLN A 175 12.72 31.31 -0.84
N ASP A 176 12.75 32.40 -1.61
CA ASP A 176 12.08 32.45 -2.92
C ASP A 176 12.64 31.38 -3.88
N ASP A 177 13.97 31.23 -3.93
CA ASP A 177 14.63 30.17 -4.71
C ASP A 177 14.23 28.75 -4.21
N HIS A 178 13.97 28.60 -2.91
CA HIS A 178 13.45 27.36 -2.34
C HIS A 178 11.99 27.10 -2.73
N LEU A 179 11.14 28.12 -2.70
CA LEU A 179 9.73 28.01 -3.09
C LEU A 179 9.56 27.69 -4.57
N ASP A 180 10.41 28.23 -5.44
CA ASP A 180 10.39 27.92 -6.87
C ASP A 180 10.75 26.44 -7.13
N ARG A 181 11.76 25.92 -6.42
CA ARG A 181 12.14 24.51 -6.49
C ARG A 181 11.05 23.59 -5.95
N LEU A 182 10.43 23.98 -4.84
CA LEU A 182 9.29 23.28 -4.23
C LEU A 182 8.09 23.25 -5.18
N GLY A 183 7.77 24.39 -5.82
CA GLY A 183 6.71 24.49 -6.82
C GLY A 183 6.96 23.56 -8.01
N ALA A 184 8.20 23.48 -8.49
CA ALA A 184 8.58 22.58 -9.57
C ALA A 184 8.51 21.09 -9.17
N SER A 185 8.87 20.73 -7.93
CA SER A 185 8.74 19.35 -7.43
C SER A 185 7.28 18.96 -7.19
N ILE A 186 6.47 19.84 -6.62
CA ILE A 186 5.02 19.62 -6.43
C ILE A 186 4.33 19.45 -7.79
N GLY A 187 4.72 20.24 -8.79
CA GLY A 187 4.22 20.09 -10.17
C GLY A 187 4.50 18.71 -10.75
N ARG A 188 5.75 18.22 -10.65
CA ARG A 188 6.13 16.87 -11.11
C ARG A 188 5.44 15.77 -10.30
N GLN A 189 5.31 15.95 -8.99
CA GLN A 189 4.62 15.00 -8.12
C GLN A 189 3.12 14.90 -8.47
N ARG A 190 2.47 16.02 -8.78
CA ARG A 190 1.09 16.05 -9.27
C ARG A 190 0.94 15.32 -10.61
N GLU A 191 1.87 15.54 -11.54
CA GLU A 191 1.87 14.85 -12.84
C GLU A 191 2.02 13.34 -12.68
N LEU A 192 2.95 12.90 -11.83
CA LEU A 192 3.10 11.48 -11.48
C LEU A 192 1.85 10.92 -10.81
N SER A 193 1.21 11.67 -9.90
CA SER A 193 -0.03 11.24 -9.25
C SER A 193 -1.17 11.06 -10.25
N MET A 194 -1.28 11.91 -11.27
CA MET A 194 -2.29 11.78 -12.33
C MET A 194 -1.99 10.53 -13.18
N GLN A 195 -0.73 10.34 -13.58
CA GLN A 195 -0.33 9.17 -14.37
C GLN A 195 -0.54 7.85 -13.62
N ILE A 196 -0.28 7.81 -12.31
CA ILE A 196 -0.58 6.64 -11.48
C ILE A 196 -2.09 6.43 -11.37
N GLY A 197 -2.90 7.50 -11.26
CA GLY A 197 -4.35 7.41 -11.27
C GLY A 197 -4.90 6.77 -12.55
N ASP A 198 -4.40 7.21 -13.70
CA ASP A 198 -4.81 6.66 -15.01
C ASP A 198 -4.41 5.18 -15.16
N GLU A 199 -3.22 4.79 -14.67
CA GLU A 199 -2.77 3.39 -14.68
C GLU A 199 -3.58 2.51 -13.72
N LEU A 200 -3.98 3.04 -12.55
CA LEU A 200 -4.86 2.33 -11.61
C LEU A 200 -6.25 2.07 -12.22
N GLU A 201 -6.82 3.03 -12.94
CA GLU A 201 -8.08 2.83 -13.67
C GLU A 201 -7.92 1.73 -14.73
N SER A 202 -6.81 1.74 -15.48
CA SER A 202 -6.50 0.67 -16.43
C SER A 202 -6.30 -0.69 -15.75
N HIS A 203 -5.68 -0.72 -14.57
CA HIS A 203 -5.54 -1.94 -13.78
C HIS A 203 -6.90 -2.46 -13.29
N MET A 204 -7.86 -1.60 -12.95
CA MET A 204 -9.22 -2.03 -12.59
C MET A 204 -9.92 -2.71 -13.78
N GLU A 205 -9.77 -2.17 -14.99
CA GLU A 205 -10.29 -2.79 -16.21
C GLU A 205 -9.64 -4.16 -16.47
N LEU A 206 -8.32 -4.28 -16.27
CA LEU A 206 -7.61 -5.56 -16.39
C LEU A 206 -8.04 -6.58 -15.32
N LEU A 207 -8.30 -6.14 -14.10
CA LEU A 207 -8.79 -6.98 -13.00
C LEU A 207 -10.17 -7.59 -13.32
N ASP A 208 -11.05 -6.82 -13.97
CA ASP A 208 -12.37 -7.32 -14.40
C ASP A 208 -12.25 -8.40 -15.48
N GLU A 209 -11.35 -8.22 -16.46
CA GLU A 209 -11.08 -9.26 -17.46
C GLU A 209 -10.46 -10.51 -16.83
N VAL A 210 -9.57 -10.36 -15.84
CA VAL A 210 -9.02 -11.49 -15.09
C VAL A 210 -10.10 -12.24 -14.31
N ASP A 211 -11.06 -11.54 -13.70
CA ASP A 211 -12.19 -12.17 -13.02
C ASP A 211 -13.07 -12.95 -14.00
N HIS A 212 -13.38 -12.37 -15.16
CA HIS A 212 -14.08 -13.05 -16.25
C HIS A 212 -13.34 -14.27 -16.80
N ALA A 213 -12.02 -14.18 -16.98
CA ALA A 213 -11.19 -15.31 -17.37
C ALA A 213 -11.21 -16.41 -16.30
N THR A 214 -11.10 -16.04 -15.03
CA THR A 214 -11.16 -16.96 -13.88
C THR A 214 -12.50 -17.68 -13.81
N GLY A 215 -13.62 -16.96 -14.00
CA GLY A 215 -14.96 -17.55 -14.07
C GLY A 215 -15.09 -18.59 -15.20
N ARG A 216 -14.49 -18.32 -16.38
CA ARG A 216 -14.42 -19.30 -17.48
C ARG A 216 -13.61 -20.54 -17.08
N HIS A 217 -12.44 -20.36 -16.46
CA HIS A 217 -11.60 -21.48 -16.02
C HIS A 217 -12.30 -22.34 -14.96
N GLN A 218 -12.97 -21.74 -13.99
CA GLN A 218 -13.77 -22.44 -12.99
C GLN A 218 -14.86 -23.31 -13.64
N SER A 219 -15.58 -22.75 -14.63
CA SER A 219 -16.62 -23.50 -15.35
C SER A 219 -16.06 -24.70 -16.13
N ARG A 220 -14.84 -24.59 -16.68
CA ARG A 220 -14.15 -25.68 -17.39
C ARG A 220 -13.69 -26.75 -16.41
N LEU A 221 -13.14 -26.34 -15.26
CA LEU A 221 -12.75 -27.24 -14.18
C LEU A 221 -13.95 -28.02 -13.64
N ASP A 222 -15.10 -27.38 -13.43
CA ASP A 222 -16.32 -28.06 -12.98
C ASP A 222 -16.81 -29.11 -13.99
N ARG A 223 -16.74 -28.80 -15.29
CA ARG A 223 -17.06 -29.76 -16.35
C ARG A 223 -16.08 -30.93 -16.37
N ALA A 224 -14.79 -30.64 -16.27
CA ALA A 224 -13.74 -31.66 -16.22
C ALA A 224 -13.92 -32.58 -15.00
N LYS A 225 -14.20 -32.01 -13.82
CA LYS A 225 -14.49 -32.74 -12.58
C LYS A 225 -15.71 -33.65 -12.73
N ARG A 226 -16.79 -33.16 -13.35
CA ARG A 226 -17.99 -33.98 -13.63
C ARG A 226 -17.69 -35.11 -14.61
N ALA A 227 -16.90 -34.86 -15.65
CA ALA A 227 -16.48 -35.89 -16.60
C ALA A 227 -15.62 -36.97 -15.93
N LEU A 228 -14.63 -36.57 -15.12
CA LEU A 228 -13.83 -37.47 -14.29
C LEU A 228 -14.69 -38.32 -13.35
N GLY A 229 -15.68 -37.70 -12.69
CA GLY A 229 -16.63 -38.42 -11.83
C GLY A 229 -17.44 -39.48 -12.58
N LYS A 230 -17.89 -39.17 -13.80
CA LYS A 230 -18.59 -40.13 -14.68
C LYS A 230 -17.67 -41.28 -15.09
N VAL A 231 -16.44 -40.97 -15.53
CA VAL A 231 -15.46 -41.99 -15.93
C VAL A 231 -15.10 -42.91 -14.76
N ALA A 232 -14.86 -42.36 -13.58
CA ALA A 232 -14.58 -43.13 -12.38
C ALA A 232 -15.74 -44.09 -12.03
N ARG A 233 -16.99 -43.63 -12.17
CA ARG A 233 -18.18 -44.47 -11.95
C ARG A 233 -18.31 -45.58 -13.01
N SER A 234 -18.15 -45.25 -14.29
CA SER A 234 -18.21 -46.24 -15.37
C SER A 234 -17.09 -47.28 -15.28
N ALA A 235 -15.89 -46.90 -14.83
CA ALA A 235 -14.79 -47.83 -14.61
C ALA A 235 -15.09 -48.82 -13.46
N SER A 236 -15.73 -48.36 -12.38
CA SER A 236 -16.22 -49.18 -11.28
C SER A 236 -17.16 -50.28 -11.77
N ASP A 237 -18.16 -49.89 -12.57
CA ASP A 237 -19.23 -50.80 -12.99
C ASP A 237 -18.73 -51.83 -14.01
N ASN A 238 -17.85 -51.40 -14.93
CA ASN A 238 -17.20 -52.31 -15.89
C ASN A 238 -16.27 -53.32 -15.21
N LYS A 239 -15.60 -52.93 -14.11
CA LYS A 239 -14.73 -53.85 -13.35
C LYS A 239 -15.55 -54.96 -12.69
N GLN A 240 -16.72 -54.65 -12.13
CA GLN A 240 -17.61 -55.68 -11.58
C GLN A 240 -18.10 -56.65 -12.66
N MET A 241 -18.51 -56.14 -13.83
CA MET A 241 -18.94 -56.99 -14.94
C MET A 241 -17.81 -57.88 -15.48
N ALA A 242 -16.58 -57.35 -15.56
CA ALA A 242 -15.41 -58.13 -15.96
C ALA A 242 -15.10 -59.27 -14.98
N ILE A 243 -15.23 -59.03 -13.67
CA ILE A 243 -15.04 -60.07 -12.64
C ILE A 243 -16.08 -61.19 -12.79
N ILE A 244 -17.36 -60.83 -13.02
CA ILE A 244 -18.43 -61.82 -13.24
C ILE A 244 -18.12 -62.67 -14.48
N PHE A 245 -17.71 -62.04 -15.59
CA PHE A 245 -17.36 -62.76 -16.82
C PHE A 245 -16.20 -63.73 -16.62
N ILE A 246 -15.14 -63.31 -15.92
CA ILE A 246 -13.99 -64.16 -15.60
C ILE A 246 -14.42 -65.37 -14.75
N LEU A 247 -15.28 -65.17 -13.75
CA LEU A 247 -15.83 -66.26 -12.93
C LEU A 247 -16.59 -67.29 -13.76
N ILE A 248 -17.41 -66.84 -14.73
CA ILE A 248 -18.15 -67.74 -15.64
C ILE A 248 -17.18 -68.56 -16.49
N VAL A 249 -16.13 -67.93 -17.05
CA VAL A 249 -15.13 -68.64 -17.85
C VAL A 249 -14.43 -69.72 -17.02
N ILE A 250 -14.03 -69.41 -15.79
CA ILE A 250 -13.42 -70.37 -14.87
C ILE A 250 -14.38 -71.53 -14.57
N LEU A 251 -15.66 -71.25 -14.32
CA LEU A 251 -16.68 -72.27 -14.06
C LEU A 251 -16.84 -73.22 -15.26
N VAL A 252 -16.92 -72.69 -16.49
CA VAL A 252 -17.02 -73.51 -17.70
C VAL A 252 -15.78 -74.39 -17.88
N LEU A 253 -14.59 -73.84 -17.63
CA LEU A 253 -13.33 -74.57 -17.67
C LEU A 253 -13.32 -75.73 -16.66
N LEU A 254 -13.75 -75.47 -15.43
CA LEU A 254 -13.89 -76.50 -14.38
C LEU A 254 -14.84 -77.62 -14.80
N ILE A 255 -16.00 -77.28 -15.37
CA ILE A 255 -16.96 -78.28 -15.86
C ILE A 255 -16.36 -79.10 -17.01
N ALA A 256 -15.66 -78.45 -17.95
CA ALA A 256 -15.03 -79.13 -19.07
C ALA A 256 -13.88 -80.06 -18.66
N ILE A 257 -13.18 -79.75 -17.56
CA ILE A 257 -12.11 -80.61 -17.01
C ILE A 257 -12.67 -81.72 -16.13
N LEU A 258 -13.76 -81.46 -15.39
CA LEU A 258 -14.37 -82.42 -14.47
C LEU A 258 -15.26 -83.46 -15.17
N LYS A 259 -15.77 -83.13 -16.35
CA LYS A 259 -16.60 -84.00 -17.19
C LYS A 259 -15.76 -84.84 -18.14
#